data_AF-A0A972JVL9-F1
#
_entry.id   AF-A0A972JVL9-F1
#
_cell.length_a   1.000
_cell.length_b   1.000
_cell.length_c   1.000
_cell.angle_alpha   90.00
_cell.angle_beta   90.00
_cell.angle_gamma   90.00
#
_symmetry.space_group_name_H-M   'P 1'
#
loop_
_entity.id
_entity.type
_entity.pdbx_description
1 polymer ?
#
loop_
_entity_poly.entity_id
_entity_poly.type
_entity_poly.pdbx_seq_one_letter_code
_entity_poly.pdbx_strand_id
1 'polypeptide(L)'
;MEQINWAAIIIGITGALVLLFRDWRVTFSALLMNYLFVALFVTQQAFIEPDIILGSLSISTTVLIKLITGISATAILAITAIMFSQEYTEDLDEFSLSELRRAARSAQRQSADNPRRLSDYVVPFWSLVLALLASLLLPRLYPIGETIVIDFVWYWLGLIGLFTLVTANDLLKIGLGLLLCVSSIDVLYTAIASSVRVFPVAILSLMTIVLALAIAYLCSLLYGRLKTLELAELYQQK
;
A
#
# COMPACT_ATOMS: atom_id res chain seq x y z
N MET A 1 10.68 -1.45 32.97
CA MET A 1 9.41 -1.88 32.38
C MET A 1 9.51 -1.55 30.90
N GLU A 2 9.60 -2.54 30.02
CA GLU A 2 9.60 -2.29 28.57
C GLU A 2 8.31 -1.56 28.21
N GLN A 3 8.43 -0.32 27.75
CA GLN A 3 7.30 0.48 27.34
C GLN A 3 6.81 -0.12 26.02
N ILE A 4 5.65 -0.78 26.05
CA ILE A 4 5.06 -1.42 24.86
C ILE A 4 4.93 -0.37 23.76
N ASN A 5 5.59 -0.59 22.64
CA ASN A 5 5.54 0.31 21.49
C ASN A 5 4.25 0.06 20.70
N TRP A 6 3.17 0.73 21.12
CA TRP A 6 1.85 0.63 20.48
C TRP A 6 1.87 1.01 18.99
N ALA A 7 2.76 1.93 18.58
CA ALA A 7 2.86 2.32 17.19
C ALA A 7 3.35 1.17 16.31
N ALA A 8 4.40 0.44 16.74
CA ALA A 8 4.89 -0.74 16.03
C ALA A 8 3.83 -1.84 15.88
N ILE A 9 3.00 -2.06 16.92
CA ILE A 9 1.91 -3.04 16.87
C ILE A 9 0.88 -2.66 15.82
N ILE A 10 0.49 -1.38 15.77
CA ILE A 10 -0.51 -0.90 14.81
C ILE A 10 0.04 -0.92 13.38
N ILE A 11 1.33 -0.61 13.18
CA ILE A 11 2.02 -0.81 11.89
C ILE A 11 1.98 -2.28 11.48
N GLY A 12 2.22 -3.19 12.43
CA GLY A 12 2.07 -4.63 12.28
C GLY A 12 0.69 -5.00 11.73
N ILE A 13 -0.36 -4.67 12.48
CA ILE A 13 -1.74 -5.01 12.15
C ILE A 13 -2.15 -4.39 10.81
N THR A 14 -1.87 -3.11 10.58
CA THR A 14 -2.27 -2.42 9.34
C THR A 14 -1.56 -2.98 8.12
N GLY A 15 -0.27 -3.32 8.20
CA GLY A 15 0.45 -3.99 7.12
C GLY A 15 -0.14 -5.37 6.81
N ALA A 16 -0.48 -6.15 7.85
CA ALA A 16 -1.15 -7.44 7.70
C ALA A 16 -2.52 -7.29 7.01
N LEU A 17 -3.30 -6.26 7.35
CA LEU A 17 -4.57 -5.98 6.72
C LEU A 17 -4.41 -5.67 5.22
N VAL A 18 -3.41 -4.89 4.83
CA VAL A 18 -3.13 -4.58 3.41
C VAL A 18 -2.84 -5.86 2.61
N LEU A 19 -2.07 -6.79 3.17
CA LEU A 19 -1.72 -8.04 2.50
C LEU A 19 -2.94 -8.97 2.38
N LEU A 20 -3.66 -9.19 3.48
CA LEU A 20 -4.75 -10.18 3.58
C LEU A 20 -6.03 -9.75 2.86
N PHE A 21 -6.41 -8.48 2.96
CA PHE A 21 -7.68 -8.02 2.41
C PHE A 21 -7.56 -7.75 0.91
N ARG A 22 -8.65 -8.04 0.20
CA ARG A 22 -8.78 -7.75 -1.24
C ARG A 22 -9.60 -6.47 -1.48
N ASP A 23 -10.46 -6.11 -0.53
CA ASP A 23 -11.32 -4.95 -0.65
C ASP A 23 -10.52 -3.65 -0.53
N TRP A 24 -10.50 -2.87 -1.61
CA TRP A 24 -9.74 -1.62 -1.72
C TRP A 24 -10.07 -0.61 -0.60
N ARG A 25 -11.33 -0.62 -0.12
CA ARG A 25 -11.79 0.25 0.99
C ARG A 25 -11.05 -0.06 2.29
N VAL A 26 -10.83 -1.33 2.56
CA VAL A 26 -10.11 -1.79 3.77
C VAL A 26 -8.62 -1.59 3.60
N THR A 27 -8.07 -1.90 2.43
CA THR A 27 -6.61 -1.78 2.21
C THR A 27 -6.15 -0.32 2.15
N PHE A 28 -6.96 0.63 1.66
CA PHE A 28 -6.60 2.05 1.65
C PHE A 28 -6.70 2.68 3.03
N SER A 29 -7.74 2.35 3.81
CA SER A 29 -7.83 2.79 5.20
C SER A 29 -6.69 2.20 6.04
N ALA A 30 -6.35 0.93 5.83
CA ALA A 30 -5.19 0.30 6.44
C ALA A 30 -3.88 0.99 6.03
N LEU A 31 -3.70 1.33 4.75
CA LEU A 31 -2.51 2.05 4.29
C LEU A 31 -2.39 3.45 4.92
N LEU A 32 -3.49 4.21 4.99
CA LEU A 32 -3.51 5.53 5.63
C LEU A 32 -3.13 5.41 7.11
N MET A 33 -3.74 4.45 7.81
CA MET A 33 -3.40 4.18 9.20
C MET A 33 -1.92 3.78 9.34
N ASN A 34 -1.40 2.96 8.43
CA ASN A 34 0.01 2.59 8.42
C ASN A 34 0.93 3.82 8.32
N TYR A 35 0.68 4.73 7.37
CA TYR A 35 1.46 5.97 7.22
C TYR A 35 1.40 6.87 8.47
N LEU A 36 0.21 7.04 9.06
CA LEU A 36 0.05 7.83 10.29
C LEU A 36 0.89 7.25 11.43
N PHE A 37 0.82 5.93 11.63
CA PHE A 37 1.53 5.28 12.72
C PHE A 37 3.03 5.15 12.47
N VAL A 38 3.48 5.07 11.21
CA VAL A 38 4.90 5.19 10.85
C VAL A 38 5.42 6.60 11.18
N ALA A 39 4.65 7.65 10.86
CA ALA A 39 5.04 9.02 11.22
C ALA A 39 5.13 9.24 12.75
N LEU A 40 4.17 8.70 13.50
CA LEU A 40 4.18 8.71 14.97
C LEU A 40 5.28 7.81 15.56
N PHE A 41 5.63 6.71 14.90
CA PHE A 41 6.72 5.85 15.35
C PHE A 41 8.06 6.58 15.24
N VAL A 42 8.29 7.31 14.16
CA VAL A 42 9.53 8.10 13.96
C VAL A 42 9.67 9.20 15.01
N THR A 43 8.58 9.81 15.51
CA THR A 43 8.68 10.80 16.60
C THR A 43 9.06 10.18 17.94
N GLN A 44 8.55 8.98 18.25
CA GLN A 44 8.81 8.32 19.52
C GLN A 44 10.27 7.88 19.68
N GLN A 45 10.94 7.59 18.58
CA GLN A 45 12.32 7.11 18.59
C GLN A 45 13.36 8.24 18.75
N ALA A 46 12.93 9.48 19.03
CA ALA A 46 13.79 10.65 19.30
C ALA A 46 14.82 10.99 18.20
N PHE A 47 14.68 10.45 16.99
CA PHE A 47 15.56 10.74 15.85
C PHE A 47 15.54 12.21 15.41
N ILE A 48 14.49 12.95 15.82
CA ILE A 48 14.21 14.28 15.30
C ILE A 48 13.75 15.16 16.45
N GLU A 49 14.50 16.23 16.69
CA GLU A 49 14.09 17.25 17.67
C GLU A 49 12.81 17.97 17.17
N PRO A 50 11.84 18.21 18.06
CA PRO A 50 10.65 18.98 17.71
C PRO A 50 11.03 20.43 17.43
N ASP A 51 10.76 20.90 16.21
CA ASP A 51 11.13 22.25 15.75
C ASP A 51 9.92 23.20 15.69
N ILE A 52 8.70 22.66 15.58
CA ILE A 52 7.46 23.44 15.45
C ILE A 52 6.58 23.20 16.68
N ILE A 53 6.13 24.29 17.30
CA ILE A 53 5.10 24.25 18.36
C ILE A 53 3.76 24.54 17.71
N LEU A 54 2.94 23.51 17.51
CA LEU A 54 1.57 23.65 16.99
C LEU A 54 0.60 23.52 18.17
N GLY A 55 0.22 24.65 18.78
CA GLY A 55 -0.62 24.66 19.98
C GLY A 55 0.11 24.07 21.20
N SER A 56 -0.39 22.97 21.77
CA SER A 56 0.25 22.24 22.89
C SER A 56 1.13 21.07 22.44
N LEU A 57 1.21 20.80 21.13
CA LEU A 57 1.96 19.68 20.55
C LEU A 57 3.24 20.19 19.88
N SER A 58 4.38 19.73 20.36
CA SER A 58 5.68 19.93 19.71
C SER A 58 5.86 18.88 18.60
N ILE A 59 5.77 19.30 17.34
CA ILE A 59 5.82 18.42 16.16
C ILE A 59 7.03 18.82 15.31
N SER A 60 7.76 17.85 14.77
CA SER A 60 8.84 18.13 13.83
C SER A 60 8.32 18.33 12.39
N THR A 61 8.93 19.24 11.65
CA THR A 61 8.66 19.50 10.21
C THR A 61 8.70 18.21 9.37
N THR A 62 9.61 17.30 9.70
CA THR A 62 9.76 15.99 9.01
C THR A 62 8.54 15.10 9.15
N VAL A 63 7.89 15.12 10.31
CA VAL A 63 6.70 14.35 10.63
C VAL A 63 5.52 14.91 9.87
N LEU A 64 5.42 16.23 9.82
CA LEU A 64 4.38 16.93 9.06
C LEU A 64 4.48 16.61 7.56
N ILE A 65 5.71 16.58 7.01
CA ILE A 65 5.94 16.12 5.63
C ILE A 65 5.46 14.68 5.45
N LYS A 66 5.84 13.74 6.33
CA LYS A 66 5.40 12.33 6.25
C LYS A 66 3.88 12.19 6.33
N LEU A 67 3.22 12.96 7.19
CA LEU A 67 1.75 12.96 7.33
C LEU A 67 1.06 13.45 6.07
N ILE A 68 1.47 14.61 5.54
CA ILE A 68 0.93 15.16 4.29
C ILE A 68 1.12 14.15 3.17
N THR A 69 2.30 13.56 3.08
CA THR A 69 2.65 12.59 2.05
C THR A 69 1.78 11.35 2.10
N GLY A 70 1.59 10.76 3.29
CA GLY A 70 0.72 9.61 3.47
C GLY A 70 -0.73 9.92 3.11
N ILE A 71 -1.24 11.08 3.52
CA ILE A 71 -2.59 11.54 3.19
C ILE A 71 -2.72 11.78 1.68
N SER A 72 -1.76 12.45 1.05
CA SER A 72 -1.78 12.72 -0.40
C SER A 72 -1.73 11.43 -1.22
N ALA A 73 -0.78 10.53 -0.94
CA ALA A 73 -0.62 9.27 -1.67
C ALA A 73 -1.87 8.38 -1.55
N THR A 74 -2.44 8.28 -0.35
CA THR A 74 -3.67 7.51 -0.11
C THR A 74 -4.90 8.17 -0.74
N ALA A 75 -5.01 9.50 -0.69
CA ALA A 75 -6.09 10.23 -1.35
C ALA A 75 -6.05 10.05 -2.87
N ILE A 76 -4.87 10.14 -3.50
CA ILE A 76 -4.69 9.93 -4.94
C ILE A 76 -5.22 8.54 -5.34
N LEU A 77 -4.79 7.48 -4.64
CA LEU A 77 -5.25 6.12 -4.92
C LEU A 77 -6.74 5.92 -4.60
N ALA A 78 -7.24 6.51 -3.53
CA ALA A 78 -8.65 6.43 -3.14
C ALA A 78 -9.58 7.08 -4.18
N ILE A 79 -9.25 8.30 -4.62
CA ILE A 79 -9.99 9.00 -5.67
C ILE A 79 -9.97 8.18 -6.96
N THR A 80 -8.80 7.64 -7.31
CA THR A 80 -8.63 6.79 -8.49
C THR A 80 -9.54 5.57 -8.43
N ALA A 81 -9.61 4.86 -7.30
CA ALA A 81 -10.49 3.70 -7.16
C ALA A 81 -11.97 4.06 -7.15
N ILE A 82 -12.36 5.19 -6.54
CA ILE A 82 -13.75 5.66 -6.54
C ILE A 82 -14.19 5.99 -7.96
N MET A 83 -13.36 6.74 -8.70
CA MET A 83 -13.65 7.13 -10.09
C MET A 83 -13.92 5.90 -10.96
N PHE A 84 -13.10 4.85 -10.85
CA PHE A 84 -13.34 3.60 -11.58
C PHE A 84 -14.55 2.81 -11.09
N SER A 85 -14.82 2.82 -9.78
CA SER A 85 -15.99 2.14 -9.23
C SER A 85 -17.32 2.77 -9.69
N GLN A 86 -17.35 4.09 -9.88
CA GLN A 86 -18.54 4.80 -10.35
C GLN A 86 -18.79 4.56 -11.84
N GLU A 87 -17.75 4.74 -12.68
CA GLU A 87 -17.84 4.52 -14.13
C GLU A 87 -18.33 3.09 -14.47
N TYR A 88 -17.89 2.08 -13.70
CA TYR A 88 -18.37 0.70 -13.87
C TYR A 88 -19.88 0.55 -13.66
N THR A 89 -20.48 1.38 -12.82
CA THR A 89 -21.91 1.26 -12.46
C THR A 89 -22.81 1.97 -13.46
N GLU A 90 -22.32 3.02 -14.12
CA GLU A 90 -23.12 3.91 -14.97
C GLU A 90 -23.13 3.48 -16.46
N ASP A 91 -22.05 2.86 -16.95
CA ASP A 91 -21.89 2.43 -18.36
C ASP A 91 -22.29 0.95 -18.63
N LEU A 92 -22.92 0.26 -17.67
CA LEU A 92 -23.45 -1.09 -17.87
C LEU A 92 -24.76 -1.05 -18.67
N ASP A 93 -24.67 -0.78 -19.97
CA ASP A 93 -25.76 -1.02 -20.92
C ASP A 93 -26.26 -2.47 -20.82
N GLU A 94 -27.56 -2.69 -20.97
CA GLU A 94 -28.18 -4.02 -20.86
C GLU A 94 -27.55 -5.06 -21.81
N PHE A 95 -26.93 -4.58 -22.89
CA PHE A 95 -26.13 -5.37 -23.83
C PHE A 95 -24.77 -5.80 -23.27
N SER A 96 -23.99 -4.91 -22.64
CA SER A 96 -22.70 -5.25 -22.01
C SER A 96 -22.91 -6.14 -20.79
N LEU A 97 -24.02 -5.99 -20.04
CA LEU A 97 -24.46 -6.95 -19.02
C LEU A 97 -24.70 -8.35 -19.59
N SER A 98 -25.25 -8.44 -20.81
CA SER A 98 -25.50 -9.72 -21.49
C SER A 98 -24.21 -10.38 -21.99
N GLU A 99 -23.26 -9.59 -22.49
CA GLU A 99 -21.93 -10.04 -22.89
C GLU A 99 -21.08 -10.40 -21.67
N LEU A 100 -21.11 -9.61 -20.60
CA LEU A 100 -20.52 -9.96 -19.31
C LEU A 100 -21.15 -11.22 -18.72
N ARG A 101 -22.44 -11.49 -18.90
CA ARG A 101 -23.04 -12.80 -18.51
C ARG A 101 -22.56 -13.94 -19.39
N ARG A 102 -22.17 -13.70 -20.64
CA ARG A 102 -21.63 -14.71 -21.55
C ARG A 102 -20.14 -14.96 -21.28
N ALA A 103 -19.36 -13.90 -21.09
CA ALA A 103 -17.97 -13.91 -20.67
C ALA A 103 -17.80 -14.42 -19.22
N ALA A 104 -18.70 -14.09 -18.32
CA ALA A 104 -18.76 -14.67 -16.98
C ALA A 104 -19.11 -16.15 -17.05
N ARG A 105 -20.02 -16.59 -17.95
CA ARG A 105 -20.29 -18.02 -18.15
C ARG A 105 -19.09 -18.78 -18.74
N SER A 106 -18.28 -18.18 -19.62
CA SER A 106 -17.05 -18.81 -20.12
C SER A 106 -15.91 -18.78 -19.09
N ALA A 107 -15.73 -17.68 -18.35
CA ALA A 107 -14.79 -17.59 -17.23
C ALA A 107 -15.20 -18.52 -16.07
N GLN A 108 -16.49 -18.73 -15.83
CA GLN A 108 -17.03 -19.64 -14.83
C GLN A 108 -16.85 -21.10 -15.24
N ARG A 109 -16.80 -21.43 -16.55
CA ARG A 109 -16.38 -22.76 -17.03
C ARG A 109 -14.88 -23.01 -16.84
N GLN A 110 -14.03 -21.99 -17.06
CA GLN A 110 -12.60 -22.07 -16.73
C GLN A 110 -12.34 -22.11 -15.22
N SER A 111 -13.19 -21.45 -14.42
CA SER A 111 -13.11 -21.45 -12.95
C SER A 111 -13.73 -22.69 -12.30
N ALA A 112 -14.62 -23.40 -13.00
CA ALA A 112 -15.25 -24.63 -12.50
C ALA A 112 -14.27 -25.82 -12.41
N ASP A 113 -13.15 -25.76 -13.15
CA ASP A 113 -12.04 -26.71 -13.04
C ASP A 113 -11.09 -26.39 -11.87
N ASN A 114 -11.33 -25.32 -11.11
CA ASN A 114 -10.45 -24.89 -10.01
C ASN A 114 -11.23 -24.89 -8.67
N PRO A 115 -11.15 -25.95 -7.85
CA PRO A 115 -12.02 -26.14 -6.68
C PRO A 115 -11.62 -25.30 -5.45
N ARG A 116 -11.19 -24.03 -5.61
CA ARG A 116 -10.47 -23.32 -4.54
C ARG A 116 -10.69 -21.80 -4.47
N ARG A 117 -11.84 -21.36 -3.97
CA ARG A 117 -11.99 -19.99 -3.40
C ARG A 117 -11.23 -19.79 -2.08
N LEU A 118 -10.85 -20.87 -1.39
CA LEU A 118 -10.04 -20.81 -0.16
C LEU A 118 -8.53 -20.73 -0.45
N SER A 119 -8.04 -21.28 -1.57
CA SER A 119 -6.60 -21.23 -1.93
C SER A 119 -6.09 -19.83 -2.17
N ASP A 120 -6.95 -18.93 -2.65
CA ASP A 120 -6.59 -17.54 -2.92
C ASP A 120 -6.21 -16.78 -1.63
N TYR A 121 -6.70 -17.23 -0.45
CA TYR A 121 -6.31 -16.70 0.85
C TYR A 121 -5.17 -17.48 1.52
N VAL A 122 -4.94 -18.72 1.10
CA VAL A 122 -3.85 -19.55 1.64
C VAL A 122 -2.50 -18.91 1.32
N VAL A 123 -2.29 -18.40 0.09
CA VAL A 123 -1.01 -17.80 -0.30
C VAL A 123 -0.71 -16.50 0.47
N PRO A 124 -1.61 -15.49 0.56
CA PRO A 124 -1.40 -14.29 1.39
C PRO A 124 -1.25 -14.60 2.89
N PHE A 125 -1.95 -15.63 3.38
CA PHE A 125 -1.85 -16.02 4.78
C PHE A 125 -0.46 -16.60 5.11
N TRP A 126 0.04 -17.54 4.29
CA TRP A 126 1.37 -18.09 4.50
C TRP A 126 2.49 -17.08 4.24
N SER A 127 2.31 -16.15 3.31
CA SER A 127 3.26 -15.06 3.11
C SER A 127 3.30 -14.11 4.31
N LEU A 128 2.16 -13.85 4.97
CA LEU A 128 2.12 -13.11 6.22
C LEU A 128 2.87 -13.83 7.34
N VAL A 129 2.62 -15.13 7.52
CA VAL A 129 3.32 -15.94 8.53
C VAL A 129 4.83 -15.91 8.28
N LEU A 130 5.25 -16.05 7.01
CA LEU A 130 6.65 -15.98 6.64
C LEU A 130 7.24 -14.58 6.84
N ALA A 131 6.51 -13.52 6.51
CA ALA A 131 6.90 -12.13 6.78
C ALA A 131 7.08 -11.87 8.28
N LEU A 132 6.18 -12.40 9.11
CA LEU A 132 6.24 -12.27 10.57
C LEU A 132 7.45 -12.99 11.13
N LEU A 133 7.67 -14.24 10.75
CA LEU A 133 8.83 -15.00 11.19
C LEU A 133 10.13 -14.32 10.74
N ALA A 134 10.22 -13.92 9.48
CA ALA A 134 11.37 -13.22 8.95
C ALA A 134 11.61 -11.88 9.67
N SER A 135 10.58 -11.06 9.87
CA SER A 135 10.68 -9.78 10.58
C SER A 135 11.06 -9.92 12.06
N LEU A 136 10.81 -11.07 12.69
CA LEU A 136 11.26 -11.36 14.06
C LEU A 136 12.67 -11.98 14.13
N LEU A 137 13.05 -12.75 13.11
CA LEU A 137 14.34 -13.44 13.04
C LEU A 137 15.46 -12.55 12.50
N LEU A 138 15.21 -11.78 11.44
CA LEU A 138 16.22 -10.95 10.78
C LEU A 138 16.82 -9.88 11.69
N PRO A 139 16.07 -9.15 12.53
CA PRO A 139 16.67 -8.21 13.50
C PRO A 139 17.70 -8.84 14.43
N ARG A 140 17.58 -10.15 14.72
CA ARG A 140 18.54 -10.87 15.57
C ARG A 140 19.78 -11.31 14.82
N LEU A 141 19.66 -11.55 13.52
CA LEU A 141 20.76 -12.00 12.66
C LEU A 141 21.54 -10.83 12.06
N TYR A 142 20.85 -9.73 11.75
CA TYR A 142 21.40 -8.58 11.07
C TYR A 142 20.80 -7.27 11.63
N PRO A 143 21.24 -6.84 12.83
CA PRO A 143 20.81 -5.56 13.39
C PRO A 143 21.44 -4.41 12.60
N ILE A 144 20.60 -3.52 12.05
CA ILE A 144 21.05 -2.34 11.30
C ILE A 144 20.73 -1.07 12.08
N GLY A 145 19.56 -1.01 12.70
CA GLY A 145 19.10 0.11 13.50
C GLY A 145 19.66 0.11 14.92
N GLU A 146 19.48 1.24 15.60
CA GLU A 146 19.91 1.40 17.00
C GLU A 146 19.04 0.59 17.99
N THR A 147 17.79 0.30 17.62
CA THR A 147 16.86 -0.49 18.43
C THR A 147 16.22 -1.62 17.63
N ILE A 148 15.98 -2.74 18.31
CA ILE A 148 15.33 -3.94 17.74
C ILE A 148 13.95 -3.61 17.14
N VAL A 149 13.24 -2.62 17.70
CA VAL A 149 11.90 -2.24 17.24
C VAL A 149 11.96 -1.56 15.87
N ILE A 150 12.97 -0.74 15.62
CA ILE A 150 13.18 -0.12 14.32
C ILE A 150 13.48 -1.19 13.28
N ASP A 151 14.37 -2.12 13.62
CA ASP A 151 14.71 -3.25 12.75
C ASP A 151 13.48 -4.07 12.40
N PHE A 152 12.67 -4.40 13.38
CA PHE A 152 11.39 -5.08 13.15
C PHE A 152 10.50 -4.31 12.18
N VAL A 153 10.27 -3.00 12.39
CA VAL A 153 9.35 -2.19 11.59
C VAL A 153 9.79 -2.11 10.13
N TRP A 154 11.07 -1.87 9.84
CA TRP A 154 11.49 -1.73 8.44
C TRP A 154 11.48 -3.08 7.71
N TYR A 155 11.90 -4.17 8.36
CA TYR A 155 11.81 -5.51 7.79
C TYR A 155 10.36 -5.92 7.55
N TRP A 156 9.48 -5.63 8.51
CA TRP A 156 8.05 -5.90 8.40
C TRP A 156 7.44 -5.19 7.19
N LEU A 157 7.62 -3.87 7.09
CA LEU A 157 7.08 -3.06 6.00
C LEU A 157 7.62 -3.50 4.64
N GLY A 158 8.92 -3.77 4.55
CA GLY A 158 9.55 -4.21 3.31
C GLY A 158 9.05 -5.56 2.84
N LEU A 159 8.94 -6.54 3.74
CA LEU A 159 8.45 -7.88 3.42
C LEU A 159 6.96 -7.89 3.11
N ILE A 160 6.14 -7.19 3.89
CA ILE A 160 4.71 -7.05 3.62
C ILE A 160 4.50 -6.37 2.26
N GLY A 161 5.23 -5.29 1.97
CA GLY A 161 5.17 -4.61 0.68
C GLY A 161 5.52 -5.57 -0.47
N LEU A 162 6.63 -6.29 -0.34
CA LEU A 162 7.08 -7.25 -1.34
C LEU A 162 6.10 -8.41 -1.56
N PHE A 163 5.56 -9.00 -0.49
CA PHE A 163 4.55 -10.06 -0.62
C PHE A 163 3.21 -9.53 -1.14
N THR A 164 2.87 -8.28 -0.84
CA THR A 164 1.69 -7.63 -1.43
C THR A 164 1.85 -7.51 -2.94
N LEU A 165 3.05 -7.20 -3.44
CA LEU A 165 3.32 -7.16 -4.89
C LEU A 165 3.16 -8.53 -5.56
N VAL A 166 3.68 -9.59 -4.93
CA VAL A 166 3.62 -10.95 -5.48
C VAL A 166 2.19 -11.50 -5.47
N THR A 167 1.38 -11.11 -4.49
CA THR A 167 -0.01 -11.59 -4.33
C THR A 167 -1.05 -10.65 -4.93
N ALA A 168 -0.63 -9.54 -5.54
CA ALA A 168 -1.54 -8.56 -6.12
C ALA A 168 -2.20 -9.11 -7.39
N ASN A 169 -3.53 -9.08 -7.41
CA ASN A 169 -4.33 -9.41 -8.59
C ASN A 169 -4.70 -8.18 -9.43
N ASP A 170 -4.59 -6.98 -8.85
CA ASP A 170 -5.02 -5.72 -9.45
C ASP A 170 -3.91 -4.66 -9.33
N LEU A 171 -3.82 -3.75 -10.30
CA LEU A 171 -2.77 -2.73 -10.36
C LEU A 171 -2.76 -1.79 -9.14
N LEU A 172 -3.93 -1.50 -8.56
CA LEU A 172 -4.03 -0.73 -7.32
C LEU A 172 -3.34 -1.45 -6.14
N LYS A 173 -3.49 -2.78 -6.03
CA LYS A 173 -2.85 -3.57 -4.97
C LYS A 173 -1.34 -3.67 -5.18
N ILE A 174 -0.87 -3.72 -6.43
CA ILE A 174 0.55 -3.55 -6.77
C ILE A 174 1.05 -2.18 -6.26
N GLY A 175 0.29 -1.13 -6.52
CA GLY A 175 0.61 0.21 -6.04
C GLY A 175 0.75 0.32 -4.52
N LEU A 176 -0.16 -0.32 -3.78
CA LEU A 176 -0.08 -0.40 -2.31
C LEU A 176 1.20 -1.12 -1.84
N GLY A 177 1.55 -2.24 -2.48
CA GLY A 177 2.79 -2.94 -2.18
C GLY A 177 4.04 -2.07 -2.40
N LEU A 178 4.08 -1.32 -3.52
CA LEU A 178 5.18 -0.41 -3.83
C LEU A 178 5.29 0.72 -2.79
N LEU A 179 4.16 1.32 -2.40
CA LEU A 179 4.13 2.38 -1.40
C LEU A 179 4.61 1.90 -0.01
N LEU A 180 4.26 0.67 0.39
CA LEU A 180 4.78 0.06 1.61
C LEU A 180 6.30 -0.21 1.53
N CYS A 181 6.80 -0.66 0.38
CA CYS A 181 8.25 -0.80 0.15
C CYS A 181 8.98 0.54 0.27
N VAL A 182 8.44 1.62 -0.31
CA VAL A 182 9.05 2.95 -0.17
C VAL A 182 8.98 3.45 1.28
N SER A 183 7.89 3.17 1.99
CA SER A 183 7.79 3.48 3.42
C SER A 183 8.83 2.73 4.26
N SER A 184 9.15 1.47 3.94
CA SER A 184 10.24 0.73 4.58
C SER A 184 11.60 1.41 4.36
N ILE A 185 11.90 1.83 3.13
CA ILE A 185 13.14 2.55 2.81
C ILE A 185 13.21 3.88 3.57
N ASP A 186 12.11 4.60 3.67
CA ASP A 186 12.01 5.85 4.41
C ASP A 186 12.29 5.65 5.92
N VAL A 187 11.71 4.62 6.55
CA VAL A 187 12.02 4.27 7.94
C VAL A 187 13.50 3.93 8.11
N LEU A 188 14.04 3.09 7.23
CA LEU A 188 15.46 2.70 7.27
C LEU A 188 16.39 3.91 7.10
N TYR A 189 16.08 4.82 6.16
CA TYR A 189 16.83 6.04 5.96
C TYR A 189 16.82 6.92 7.22
N THR A 190 15.65 7.11 7.84
CA THR A 190 15.56 7.89 9.08
C THR A 190 16.27 7.24 10.26
N ALA A 191 16.38 5.91 10.28
CA ALA A 191 17.06 5.17 11.34
C ALA A 191 18.58 5.22 11.26
N ILE A 192 19.14 5.25 10.04
CA ILE A 192 20.59 5.25 9.81
C ILE A 192 21.17 6.67 9.80
N ALA A 193 20.36 7.67 9.44
CA ALA A 193 20.83 9.04 9.33
C ALA A 193 21.15 9.63 10.70
N SER A 194 22.43 9.90 10.97
CA SER A 194 22.91 10.55 12.20
C SER A 194 22.35 11.96 12.43
N SER A 195 21.87 12.60 11.36
CA SER A 195 21.10 13.84 11.42
C SER A 195 20.04 13.80 10.31
N VAL A 196 18.77 13.68 10.69
CA VAL A 196 17.68 13.66 9.72
C VAL A 196 17.47 15.08 9.19
N ARG A 197 18.14 15.39 8.07
CA ARG A 197 17.90 16.65 7.35
C ARG A 197 16.53 16.61 6.69
N VAL A 198 15.81 17.73 6.72
CA VAL A 198 14.47 17.87 6.13
C VAL A 198 14.49 17.63 4.62
N PHE A 199 15.56 18.05 3.94
CA PHE A 199 15.63 18.03 2.47
C PHE A 199 15.61 16.62 1.84
N PRO A 200 16.43 15.64 2.28
CA PRO A 200 16.33 14.26 1.78
C PRO A 200 14.97 13.61 2.03
N VAL A 201 14.37 13.84 3.21
CA VAL A 201 13.03 13.32 3.55
C VAL A 201 11.98 13.93 2.62
N ALA A 202 12.08 15.24 2.33
CA ALA A 202 11.21 15.91 1.37
C ALA A 202 11.33 15.34 -0.05
N ILE A 203 12.54 15.04 -0.53
CA ILE A 203 12.73 14.42 -1.86
C ILE A 203 12.09 13.02 -1.89
N LEU A 204 12.32 12.21 -0.85
CA LEU A 204 11.76 10.87 -0.77
C LEU A 204 10.22 10.93 -0.75
N SER A 205 9.65 11.90 -0.02
CA SER A 205 8.22 12.14 -0.02
C SER A 205 7.68 12.57 -1.39
N LEU A 206 8.38 13.44 -2.11
CA LEU A 206 7.98 13.83 -3.46
C LEU A 206 7.97 12.61 -4.39
N MET A 207 8.97 11.75 -4.29
CA MET A 207 9.03 10.49 -5.06
C MET A 207 7.85 9.57 -4.74
N THR A 208 7.41 9.47 -3.49
CA THR A 208 6.21 8.68 -3.14
C THR A 208 4.93 9.24 -3.76
N ILE A 209 4.78 10.58 -3.81
CA ILE A 209 3.62 11.22 -4.44
C ILE A 209 3.64 11.01 -5.95
N VAL A 210 4.82 11.17 -6.59
CA VAL A 210 4.99 10.89 -8.01
C VAL A 210 4.70 9.42 -8.32
N LEU A 211 5.14 8.49 -7.46
CA LEU A 211 4.84 7.07 -7.60
C LEU A 211 3.33 6.81 -7.50
N ALA A 212 2.64 7.40 -6.53
CA ALA A 212 1.19 7.30 -6.40
C ALA A 212 0.46 7.84 -7.64
N LEU A 213 0.91 8.98 -8.18
CA LEU A 213 0.39 9.56 -9.42
C LEU A 213 0.66 8.66 -10.63
N ALA A 214 1.86 8.08 -10.74
CA ALA A 214 2.22 7.17 -11.81
C ALA A 214 1.33 5.91 -11.78
N ILE A 215 1.08 5.34 -10.60
CA ILE A 215 0.16 4.21 -10.42
C ILE A 215 -1.25 4.62 -10.85
N ALA A 216 -1.75 5.78 -10.39
CA ALA A 216 -3.07 6.28 -10.74
C ALA A 216 -3.22 6.49 -12.26
N TYR A 217 -2.20 7.08 -12.89
CA TYR A 217 -2.13 7.28 -14.34
C TYR A 217 -2.14 5.95 -15.10
N LEU A 218 -1.32 4.97 -14.68
CA LEU A 218 -1.30 3.65 -15.30
C LEU A 218 -2.65 2.92 -15.17
N CYS A 219 -3.31 3.04 -14.02
CA CYS A 219 -4.66 2.49 -13.85
C CYS A 219 -5.65 3.15 -14.82
N SER A 220 -5.59 4.48 -14.97
CA SER A 220 -6.43 5.22 -15.92
C SER A 220 -6.17 4.84 -17.37
N LEU A 221 -4.91 4.67 -17.76
CA LEU A 221 -4.53 4.30 -19.13
C LEU A 221 -4.98 2.88 -19.48
N LEU A 222 -4.75 1.92 -18.58
CA LEU A 222 -5.19 0.54 -18.77
C LEU A 222 -6.71 0.46 -18.93
N TYR A 223 -7.44 1.29 -18.19
CA TYR A 223 -8.88 1.41 -18.30
C TYR A 223 -9.32 2.05 -19.64
N GLY A 224 -8.70 3.16 -20.05
CA GLY A 224 -9.02 3.82 -21.34
C GLY A 224 -8.72 2.96 -22.57
N ARG A 225 -7.72 2.08 -22.50
CA ARG A 225 -7.41 1.11 -23.56
C ARG A 225 -8.51 0.06 -23.74
N LEU A 226 -9.11 -0.43 -22.65
CA LEU A 226 -10.21 -1.40 -22.74
C LEU A 226 -11.44 -0.78 -23.43
N LYS A 227 -11.79 0.46 -23.08
CA LYS A 227 -12.92 1.20 -23.70
C LYS A 227 -12.72 1.43 -25.21
N THR A 228 -11.49 1.67 -25.65
CA THR A 228 -11.20 1.98 -27.07
C THR A 228 -11.08 0.74 -27.97
N LEU A 229 -10.65 -0.42 -27.43
CA LEU A 229 -10.55 -1.67 -28.19
C LEU A 229 -11.93 -2.26 -28.50
N GLU A 230 -12.88 -2.22 -27.56
CA GLU A 230 -14.25 -2.69 -27.79
C GLU A 230 -14.96 -1.88 -28.88
N LEU A 231 -14.78 -0.55 -28.91
CA LEU A 231 -15.39 0.33 -29.92
C LEU A 231 -14.82 0.11 -31.34
N ALA A 232 -13.53 -0.21 -31.45
CA ALA A 232 -12.88 -0.43 -32.75
C ALA A 232 -13.25 -1.78 -33.39
N GLU A 233 -13.44 -2.82 -32.58
CA GLU A 233 -13.89 -4.14 -33.07
C GLU A 233 -15.36 -4.14 -33.48
N LEU A 234 -16.22 -3.35 -32.80
CA LEU A 234 -17.64 -3.17 -33.17
C LEU A 234 -17.85 -2.44 -34.51
N TYR A 235 -16.88 -1.66 -34.98
CA TYR A 235 -16.95 -0.94 -36.26
C TYR A 235 -16.36 -1.71 -37.46
N GLN A 236 -15.68 -2.84 -37.24
CA GLN A 236 -15.11 -3.65 -38.33
C GLN A 236 -16.08 -4.69 -38.93
N GLN A 237 -17.31 -4.82 -38.41
CA GLN A 237 -18.37 -5.56 -39.08
C GLN A 237 -19.26 -4.63 -39.91
N LYS A 238 -18.75 -4.21 -41.07
CA LYS A 238 -19.61 -3.76 -42.18
C LYS A 238 -19.00 -4.10 -43.53
#